data_AF-A0A9E4D196-F1
#
_entry.id   AF-A0A9E4D196-F1
#
_cell.length_a   1.000
_cell.length_b   1.000
_cell.length_c   1.000
_cell.angle_alpha   90.00
_cell.angle_beta   90.00
_cell.angle_gamma   90.00
#
_symmetry.space_group_name_H-M   'P 1'
#
loop_
_entity.id
_entity.type
_entity.pdbx_description
1 polymer ?
#
loop_
_entity_poly.entity_id
_entity_poly.type
_entity_poly.pdbx_seq_one_letter_code
_entity_poly.pdbx_strand_id
1 'polypeptide(L)'
;FGELPRTVEVGDAGRSATAYPTVFDEGESVGVRLVASAGEQVDTMWLGIRRLLRMRLRTPARSVRHLFTQDLKLGLAVGPHPSTEAWFEDCVACALDHLIEQTALPWTDSDYRQLASTVDDRATEVIESVVLTTTAILTSNRRLRARMADMATSEVYAPTVADATAQLDRLVYDGFIAGVGLARLADIGRYLDAIEVRLDRVRNDVARDHRALVACRRLEARWGEIVGSIGM
;
A
#
# COMPACT_ATOMS: atom_id res chain seq x y z
N PHE A 1 4.42 13.14 -22.76
CA PHE A 1 5.89 13.23 -22.65
C PHE A 1 6.63 12.69 -23.88
N GLY A 2 5.95 12.16 -24.90
CA GLY A 2 6.62 11.74 -26.15
C GLY A 2 7.48 10.49 -25.96
N GLU A 3 8.70 10.52 -26.46
CA GLU A 3 9.69 9.47 -26.26
C GLU A 3 10.68 9.89 -25.17
N LEU A 4 10.83 9.04 -24.15
CA LEU A 4 11.68 9.31 -23.00
C LEU A 4 12.92 8.40 -23.05
N PRO A 5 14.12 8.94 -23.32
CA PRO A 5 15.33 8.13 -23.35
C PRO A 5 15.66 7.61 -21.95
N ARG A 6 16.28 6.43 -21.88
CA ARG A 6 16.65 5.77 -20.61
C ARG A 6 17.75 6.54 -19.87
N THR A 7 18.67 7.12 -20.61
CA THR A 7 19.76 7.95 -20.10
C THR A 7 20.03 9.09 -21.06
N VAL A 8 20.57 10.18 -20.52
CA VAL A 8 21.14 11.29 -21.29
C VAL A 8 22.46 11.69 -20.67
N GLU A 9 23.43 12.09 -21.49
CA GLU A 9 24.67 12.70 -20.99
C GLU A 9 24.45 14.21 -20.83
N VAL A 10 24.77 14.73 -19.65
CA VAL A 10 24.64 16.15 -19.30
C VAL A 10 26.02 16.71 -18.95
N GLY A 11 26.42 17.79 -19.62
CA GLY A 11 27.68 18.48 -19.37
C GLY A 11 28.43 18.85 -20.65
N ASP A 12 29.54 19.57 -20.49
CA ASP A 12 30.41 19.99 -21.58
C ASP A 12 31.60 19.03 -21.76
N ALA A 13 32.29 19.16 -22.91
CA ALA A 13 33.45 18.34 -23.26
C ALA A 13 34.51 18.34 -22.13
N GLY A 14 34.61 17.20 -21.43
CA GLY A 14 35.55 16.97 -20.32
C GLY A 14 34.91 16.76 -18.95
N ARG A 15 33.61 17.02 -18.77
CA ARG A 15 32.84 16.72 -17.54
C ARG A 15 31.39 16.35 -17.85
N SER A 16 31.15 15.20 -18.49
CA SER A 16 29.80 14.66 -18.67
C SER A 16 29.38 13.81 -17.48
N ALA A 17 28.10 13.88 -17.12
CA ALA A 17 27.46 13.01 -16.15
C ALA A 17 26.23 12.37 -16.78
N THR A 18 26.01 11.09 -16.51
CA THR A 18 24.79 10.39 -16.91
C THR A 18 23.64 10.83 -16.03
N ALA A 19 22.56 11.29 -16.66
CA ALA A 19 21.31 11.63 -16.00
C ALA A 19 20.17 10.76 -16.54
N TYR A 20 19.12 10.62 -15.75
CA TYR A 20 18.02 9.69 -16.01
C TYR A 20 16.71 10.48 -16.14
N PRO A 21 16.19 10.71 -17.36
CA PRO A 21 14.92 11.38 -17.56
C PRO A 21 13.75 10.57 -17.01
N THR A 22 12.81 11.22 -16.34
CA THR A 22 11.65 10.58 -15.71
C THR A 22 10.43 11.50 -15.76
N VAL A 23 9.24 10.91 -15.87
CA VAL A 23 7.97 11.62 -15.67
C VAL A 23 7.72 11.74 -14.18
N PHE A 24 7.41 12.95 -13.68
CA PHE A 24 7.15 13.16 -12.26
C PHE A 24 5.77 13.78 -12.03
N ASP A 25 5.19 13.49 -10.88
CA ASP A 25 3.91 14.02 -10.41
C ASP A 25 4.08 15.46 -9.91
N GLU A 26 3.33 16.41 -10.46
CA GLU A 26 3.31 17.83 -10.07
C GLU A 26 2.08 18.21 -9.24
N GLY A 27 1.28 17.23 -8.80
CA GLY A 27 -0.06 17.48 -8.31
C GLY A 27 -1.00 17.61 -9.48
N GLU A 28 -1.36 18.80 -9.96
CA GLU A 28 -2.41 18.93 -11.00
C GLU A 28 -1.97 18.56 -12.42
N SER A 29 -0.68 18.27 -12.62
CA SER A 29 -0.09 17.90 -13.91
C SER A 29 1.01 16.84 -13.73
N VAL A 30 1.65 16.48 -14.83
CA VAL A 30 2.89 15.71 -14.81
C VAL A 30 3.94 16.43 -15.65
N GLY A 31 5.17 16.43 -15.16
CA GLY A 31 6.32 17.03 -15.82
C GLY A 31 7.36 15.99 -16.24
N VAL A 32 8.43 16.44 -16.89
CA VAL A 32 9.62 15.64 -17.15
C VAL A 32 10.80 16.28 -16.44
N ARG A 33 11.55 15.50 -15.67
CA ARG A 33 12.77 15.95 -14.97
C ARG A 33 13.91 14.95 -15.13
N LEU A 34 15.13 15.38 -14.83
CA LEU A 34 16.30 14.51 -14.76
C LEU A 34 16.55 14.13 -13.30
N VAL A 35 16.84 12.85 -13.05
CA VAL A 35 17.26 12.34 -11.74
C VAL A 35 18.64 11.70 -11.81
N ALA A 36 19.28 11.51 -10.65
CA ALA A 36 20.69 11.14 -10.55
C ALA A 36 20.94 9.62 -10.62
N SER A 37 19.90 8.79 -10.46
CA SER A 37 20.05 7.34 -10.44
C SER A 37 18.92 6.63 -11.19
N ALA A 38 19.23 5.42 -11.70
CA ALA A 38 18.25 4.56 -12.36
C ALA A 38 17.13 4.10 -11.41
N GLY A 39 17.43 3.90 -10.11
CA GLY A 39 16.41 3.55 -9.11
C GLY A 39 15.39 4.67 -8.94
N GLU A 40 15.87 5.88 -8.67
CA GLU A 40 15.02 7.07 -8.56
C GLU A 40 14.22 7.34 -9.85
N GLN A 41 14.79 7.02 -11.02
CA GLN A 41 14.11 7.16 -12.31
C GLN A 41 12.85 6.31 -12.36
N VAL A 42 12.97 5.02 -12.01
CA VAL A 42 11.86 4.06 -12.02
C VAL A 42 10.80 4.45 -11.01
N ASP A 43 11.20 4.78 -9.77
CA ASP A 43 10.26 5.15 -8.71
C ASP A 43 9.50 6.45 -9.05
N THR A 44 10.22 7.46 -9.55
CA THR A 44 9.60 8.72 -9.97
C THR A 44 8.67 8.49 -11.16
N MET A 45 9.11 7.68 -12.13
CA MET A 45 8.34 7.36 -13.34
C MET A 45 7.05 6.66 -12.98
N TRP A 46 7.10 5.74 -12.01
CA TRP A 46 5.95 5.02 -11.52
C TRP A 46 4.88 5.98 -11.00
N LEU A 47 5.25 6.89 -10.09
CA LEU A 47 4.35 7.88 -9.53
C LEU A 47 3.81 8.84 -10.59
N GLY A 48 4.66 9.31 -11.51
CA GLY A 48 4.26 10.19 -12.61
C GLY A 48 3.27 9.53 -13.57
N ILE A 49 3.50 8.28 -13.97
CA ILE A 49 2.58 7.53 -14.84
C ILE A 49 1.26 7.23 -14.12
N ARG A 50 1.30 6.84 -12.85
CA ARG A 50 0.10 6.66 -12.03
C ARG A 50 -0.72 7.94 -11.97
N ARG A 51 -0.08 9.09 -11.78
CA ARG A 51 -0.77 10.39 -11.78
C ARG A 51 -1.43 10.68 -13.12
N LEU A 52 -0.71 10.49 -14.21
CA LEU A 52 -1.20 10.73 -15.56
C LEU A 52 -2.43 9.86 -15.88
N LEU A 53 -2.40 8.59 -15.50
CA LEU A 53 -3.54 7.67 -15.63
C LEU A 53 -4.72 8.08 -14.73
N ARG A 54 -4.44 8.48 -13.48
CA ARG A 54 -5.47 8.94 -12.53
C ARG A 54 -6.21 10.18 -13.05
N MET A 55 -5.51 11.13 -13.68
CA MET A 55 -6.10 12.32 -14.31
C MET A 55 -6.99 11.97 -15.50
N ARG A 56 -6.63 10.93 -16.27
CA ARG A 56 -7.42 10.41 -17.38
C ARG A 56 -8.69 9.70 -16.90
N LEU A 57 -8.59 8.94 -15.81
CA LEU A 57 -9.68 8.11 -15.28
C LEU A 57 -10.82 8.97 -14.73
N ARG A 58 -11.91 9.10 -15.50
CA ARG A 58 -13.08 9.87 -15.10
C ARG A 58 -14.05 9.04 -14.26
N THR A 59 -14.40 9.55 -13.08
CA THR A 59 -15.53 9.08 -12.25
C THR A 59 -15.57 7.60 -11.82
N PRO A 60 -14.44 6.99 -11.38
CA PRO A 60 -14.44 5.60 -10.91
C PRO A 60 -15.33 5.38 -9.67
N ALA A 61 -15.51 6.39 -8.81
CA ALA A 61 -16.35 6.27 -7.62
C ALA A 61 -17.83 5.95 -7.93
N ARG A 62 -18.34 6.33 -9.11
CA ARG A 62 -19.74 6.12 -9.47
C ARG A 62 -20.05 4.64 -9.74
N SER A 63 -19.13 3.91 -10.37
CA SER A 63 -19.34 2.48 -10.71
C SER A 63 -19.37 1.60 -9.47
N VAL A 64 -18.48 1.88 -8.50
CA VAL A 64 -18.38 1.11 -7.25
C VAL A 64 -19.28 1.62 -6.13
N ARG A 65 -20.15 2.62 -6.37
CA ARG A 65 -21.00 3.24 -5.34
C ARG A 65 -21.85 2.23 -4.55
N HIS A 66 -22.28 1.16 -5.22
CA HIS A 66 -23.07 0.10 -4.62
C HIS A 66 -22.30 -0.70 -3.55
N LEU A 67 -20.96 -0.65 -3.55
CA LEU A 67 -20.09 -1.28 -2.57
C LEU A 67 -19.89 -0.45 -1.30
N PHE A 68 -20.42 0.77 -1.23
CA PHE A 68 -20.32 1.65 -0.06
C PHE A 68 -21.35 1.27 1.00
N THR A 69 -21.23 0.04 1.49
CA THR A 69 -22.12 -0.58 2.49
C THR A 69 -21.98 0.06 3.87
N GLN A 70 -22.89 -0.28 4.78
CA GLN A 70 -22.78 0.15 6.18
C GLN A 70 -21.53 -0.42 6.86
N ASP A 71 -21.14 -1.64 6.54
CA ASP A 71 -19.93 -2.26 7.10
C ASP A 71 -18.66 -1.50 6.70
N LEU A 72 -18.56 -1.09 5.42
CA LEU A 72 -17.46 -0.24 4.98
C LEU A 72 -17.43 1.07 5.76
N LYS A 73 -18.57 1.75 5.92
CA LYS A 73 -18.64 3.01 6.68
C LYS A 73 -18.19 2.85 8.12
N LEU A 74 -18.62 1.76 8.78
CA LEU A 74 -18.21 1.46 10.15
C LEU A 74 -16.72 1.08 10.23
N GLY A 75 -16.20 0.36 9.24
CA GLY A 75 -14.78 0.02 9.13
C GLY A 75 -13.90 1.26 8.95
N LEU A 76 -14.31 2.17 8.07
CA LEU A 76 -13.62 3.45 7.82
C LEU A 76 -13.64 4.37 9.04
N ALA A 77 -14.72 4.37 9.83
CA ALA A 77 -14.81 5.20 11.03
C ALA A 77 -13.74 4.89 12.09
N VAL A 78 -13.14 3.69 12.05
CA VAL A 78 -12.03 3.28 12.92
C VAL A 78 -10.77 2.89 12.13
N GLY A 79 -10.77 3.22 10.83
CA GLY A 79 -9.68 2.95 9.91
C GLY A 79 -8.59 4.01 10.00
N PRO A 80 -7.41 3.74 9.40
CA PRO A 80 -6.29 4.67 9.46
C PRO A 80 -6.43 5.85 8.48
N HIS A 81 -7.21 5.68 7.41
CA HIS A 81 -7.40 6.70 6.38
C HIS A 81 -8.16 7.91 6.93
N PRO A 82 -7.75 9.16 6.61
CA PRO A 82 -8.34 10.37 7.16
C PRO A 82 -9.76 10.66 6.64
N SER A 83 -10.16 10.04 5.51
CA SER A 83 -11.50 10.17 4.95
C SER A 83 -11.83 9.03 4.01
N THR A 84 -13.12 8.87 3.68
CA THR A 84 -13.58 7.94 2.64
C THR A 84 -12.96 8.25 1.28
N GLU A 85 -12.76 9.54 0.96
CA GLU A 85 -12.11 9.96 -0.29
C GLU A 85 -10.65 9.49 -0.31
N ALA A 86 -9.90 9.72 0.77
CA ALA A 86 -8.50 9.29 0.87
C ALA A 86 -8.35 7.76 0.76
N TRP A 87 -9.23 7.01 1.42
CA TRP A 87 -9.29 5.55 1.27
C TRP A 87 -9.59 5.14 -0.16
N PHE A 88 -10.54 5.80 -0.83
CA PHE A 88 -10.90 5.46 -2.20
C PHE A 88 -9.77 5.81 -3.18
N GLU A 89 -9.07 6.93 -2.98
CA GLU A 89 -7.89 7.28 -3.77
C GLU A 89 -6.76 6.25 -3.59
N ASP A 90 -6.56 5.71 -2.38
CA ASP A 90 -5.60 4.63 -2.12
C ASP A 90 -6.01 3.32 -2.85
N CYS A 91 -7.32 3.00 -2.88
CA CYS A 91 -7.85 1.90 -3.69
C CYS A 91 -7.59 2.09 -5.20
N VAL A 92 -7.81 3.30 -5.72
CA VAL A 92 -7.55 3.62 -7.12
C VAL A 92 -6.06 3.56 -7.44
N ALA A 93 -5.20 4.09 -6.55
CA ALA A 93 -3.75 4.00 -6.69
C ALA A 93 -3.29 2.54 -6.78
N CYS A 94 -3.75 1.68 -5.86
CA CYS A 94 -3.46 0.24 -5.88
C CYS A 94 -3.90 -0.44 -7.17
N ALA A 95 -5.08 -0.09 -7.70
CA ALA A 95 -5.58 -0.66 -8.95
C ALA A 95 -4.76 -0.23 -10.17
N LEU A 96 -4.38 1.05 -10.23
CA LEU A 96 -3.51 1.56 -11.29
C LEU A 96 -2.12 0.94 -11.22
N ASP A 97 -1.54 0.83 -10.02
CA ASP A 97 -0.24 0.19 -9.81
C ASP A 97 -0.27 -1.25 -10.30
N HIS A 98 -1.31 -2.02 -9.97
CA HIS A 98 -1.48 -3.38 -10.48
C HIS A 98 -1.54 -3.46 -12.02
N LEU A 99 -2.21 -2.52 -12.67
CA LEU A 99 -2.31 -2.49 -14.13
C LEU A 99 -0.98 -2.08 -14.78
N ILE A 100 -0.23 -1.16 -14.17
CA ILE A 100 1.12 -0.81 -14.59
C ILE A 100 2.04 -2.04 -14.47
N GLU A 101 1.98 -2.79 -13.37
CA GLU A 101 2.76 -4.03 -13.16
C GLU A 101 2.48 -5.08 -14.24
N GLN A 102 1.22 -5.22 -14.67
CA GLN A 102 0.82 -6.22 -15.67
C GLN A 102 1.19 -5.86 -17.10
N THR A 103 1.40 -4.58 -17.42
CA THR A 103 1.76 -4.13 -18.78
C THR A 103 3.24 -3.77 -18.93
N ALA A 104 3.86 -3.23 -17.87
CA ALA A 104 5.15 -2.53 -17.80
C ALA A 104 5.06 -0.99 -17.91
N LEU A 105 6.06 -0.32 -17.31
CA LEU A 105 6.20 1.13 -17.37
C LEU A 105 6.39 1.61 -18.82
N PRO A 106 5.62 2.61 -19.28
CA PRO A 106 5.70 3.12 -20.65
C PRO A 106 6.87 4.09 -20.81
N TRP A 107 7.65 3.96 -21.89
CA TRP A 107 8.78 4.87 -22.20
C TRP A 107 8.52 5.68 -23.46
N THR A 108 7.55 5.25 -24.27
CA THR A 108 7.09 5.94 -25.45
C THR A 108 5.62 6.30 -25.34
N ASP A 109 5.17 7.24 -26.18
CA ASP A 109 3.76 7.57 -26.34
C ASP A 109 2.92 6.37 -26.78
N SER A 110 3.49 5.46 -27.57
CA SER A 110 2.81 4.23 -27.99
C SER A 110 2.58 3.29 -26.81
N ASP A 111 3.60 3.08 -25.97
CA ASP A 111 3.48 2.24 -24.77
C ASP A 111 2.44 2.83 -23.81
N TYR A 112 2.47 4.16 -23.63
CA TYR A 112 1.49 4.84 -22.79
C TYR A 112 0.07 4.69 -23.32
N ARG A 113 -0.15 4.80 -24.62
CA ARG A 113 -1.47 4.58 -25.23
C ARG A 113 -1.98 3.15 -25.03
N GLN A 114 -1.10 2.15 -25.11
CA GLN A 114 -1.45 0.76 -24.83
C GLN A 114 -1.83 0.55 -23.35
N LEU A 115 -1.04 1.10 -22.43
CA LEU A 115 -1.35 1.06 -21.01
C LEU A 115 -2.66 1.78 -20.69
N ALA A 116 -2.88 2.97 -21.27
CA ALA A 116 -4.11 3.74 -21.09
C ALA A 116 -5.34 2.98 -21.59
N SER A 117 -5.24 2.29 -22.74
CA SER A 117 -6.33 1.42 -23.22
C SER A 117 -6.61 0.29 -22.24
N THR A 118 -5.58 -0.36 -21.71
CA THR A 118 -5.72 -1.43 -20.71
C THR A 118 -6.41 -0.93 -19.44
N VAL A 119 -6.08 0.30 -19.02
CA VAL A 119 -6.71 0.97 -17.87
C VAL A 119 -8.17 1.29 -18.15
N ASP A 120 -8.49 1.85 -19.32
CA ASP A 120 -9.87 2.15 -19.71
C ASP A 120 -10.74 0.87 -19.69
N ASP A 121 -10.18 -0.27 -20.13
CA ASP A 121 -10.90 -1.54 -20.20
C ASP A 121 -11.06 -2.24 -18.82
N ARG A 122 -10.05 -2.15 -17.95
CA ARG A 122 -9.95 -3.02 -16.75
C ARG A 122 -10.02 -2.29 -15.42
N ALA A 123 -9.83 -0.97 -15.38
CA ALA A 123 -9.74 -0.25 -14.10
C ALA A 123 -10.97 -0.44 -13.21
N THR A 124 -12.17 -0.47 -13.79
CA THR A 124 -13.41 -0.64 -12.99
C THR A 124 -13.42 -1.97 -12.25
N GLU A 125 -13.13 -3.08 -12.93
CA GLU A 125 -13.08 -4.42 -12.34
C GLU A 125 -12.01 -4.52 -11.25
N VAL A 126 -10.81 -3.99 -11.52
CA VAL A 126 -9.70 -4.04 -10.57
C VAL A 126 -10.00 -3.18 -9.33
N ILE A 127 -10.56 -1.98 -9.50
CA ILE A 127 -10.98 -1.13 -8.38
C ILE A 127 -12.06 -1.82 -7.55
N GLU A 128 -13.03 -2.49 -8.18
CA GLU A 128 -14.06 -3.26 -7.49
C GLU A 128 -13.45 -4.34 -6.59
N SER A 129 -12.50 -5.12 -7.12
CA SER A 129 -11.78 -6.15 -6.38
C SER A 129 -10.99 -5.58 -5.19
N VAL A 130 -10.30 -4.45 -5.39
CA VAL A 130 -9.58 -3.75 -4.31
C VAL A 130 -10.55 -3.27 -3.22
N VAL A 131 -11.68 -2.66 -3.60
CA VAL A 131 -12.71 -2.18 -2.66
C VAL A 131 -13.28 -3.32 -1.83
N LEU A 132 -13.64 -4.45 -2.46
CA LEU A 132 -14.17 -5.61 -1.75
C LEU A 132 -13.16 -6.17 -0.75
N THR A 133 -11.91 -6.34 -1.19
CA THR A 133 -10.83 -6.89 -0.36
C THR A 133 -10.55 -5.98 0.84
N THR A 134 -10.44 -4.67 0.61
CA THR A 134 -10.13 -3.70 1.67
C THR A 134 -11.30 -3.48 2.62
N THR A 135 -12.55 -3.61 2.14
CA THR A 135 -13.74 -3.62 3.01
C THR A 135 -13.68 -4.79 4.00
N ALA A 136 -13.29 -5.98 3.55
CA ALA A 136 -13.12 -7.14 4.42
C ALA A 136 -12.00 -6.92 5.46
N ILE A 137 -10.87 -6.34 5.04
CA ILE A 137 -9.76 -5.98 5.94
C ILE A 137 -10.20 -4.98 7.00
N LEU A 138 -10.88 -3.89 6.61
CA LEU A 138 -11.35 -2.86 7.55
C LEU A 138 -12.40 -3.40 8.53
N THR A 139 -13.27 -4.30 8.07
CA THR A 139 -14.25 -4.99 8.92
C THR A 139 -13.55 -5.85 9.97
N SER A 140 -12.55 -6.62 9.58
CA SER A 140 -11.75 -7.44 10.51
C SER A 140 -10.88 -6.60 11.44
N ASN A 141 -10.27 -5.51 10.95
CA ASN A 141 -9.56 -4.53 11.78
C ASN A 141 -10.46 -3.97 12.89
N ARG A 142 -11.68 -3.52 12.53
CA ARG A 142 -12.66 -3.03 13.51
C ARG A 142 -13.02 -4.08 14.56
N ARG A 143 -13.29 -5.32 14.12
CA ARG A 143 -13.60 -6.46 15.01
C ARG A 143 -12.46 -6.72 16.00
N LEU A 144 -11.23 -6.80 15.50
CA LEU A 144 -10.04 -7.04 16.30
C LEU A 144 -9.77 -5.92 17.31
N ARG A 145 -9.89 -4.65 16.89
CA ARG A 145 -9.72 -3.50 17.81
C ARG A 145 -10.73 -3.52 18.95
N ALA A 146 -12.00 -3.80 18.66
CA ALA A 146 -13.03 -3.92 19.69
C ALA A 146 -12.73 -5.06 20.68
N ARG A 147 -12.32 -6.22 20.14
CA ARG A 147 -11.96 -7.39 20.95
C ARG A 147 -10.74 -7.15 21.83
N MET A 148 -9.71 -6.50 21.29
CA MET A 148 -8.50 -6.15 22.04
C MET A 148 -8.79 -5.13 23.13
N ALA A 149 -9.67 -4.16 22.87
CA ALA A 149 -10.12 -3.19 23.88
C ALA A 149 -10.85 -3.88 25.06
N ASP A 150 -11.71 -4.85 24.78
CA ASP A 150 -12.36 -5.68 25.82
C ASP A 150 -11.34 -6.49 26.64
N MET A 151 -10.40 -7.16 25.96
CA MET A 151 -9.37 -7.95 26.63
C MET A 151 -8.37 -7.11 27.45
N ALA A 152 -8.14 -5.85 27.08
CA ALA A 152 -7.26 -4.92 27.80
C ALA A 152 -7.74 -4.61 29.22
N THR A 153 -8.99 -4.93 29.58
CA THR A 153 -9.52 -4.78 30.94
C THR A 153 -8.83 -5.68 31.96
N SER A 154 -8.16 -6.76 31.51
CA SER A 154 -7.38 -7.65 32.36
C SER A 154 -5.89 -7.43 32.14
N GLU A 155 -5.17 -7.11 33.22
CA GLU A 155 -3.72 -6.88 33.21
C GLU A 155 -2.92 -8.08 32.70
N VAL A 156 -3.46 -9.30 32.88
CA VAL A 156 -2.84 -10.55 32.42
C VAL A 156 -2.68 -10.58 30.89
N TYR A 157 -3.57 -9.93 30.13
CA TYR A 157 -3.50 -9.88 28.66
C TYR A 157 -2.79 -8.65 28.12
N ALA A 158 -2.37 -7.70 28.97
CA ALA A 158 -1.81 -6.42 28.53
C ALA A 158 -0.60 -6.58 27.58
N PRO A 159 0.37 -7.50 27.81
CA PRO A 159 1.49 -7.69 26.88
C PRO A 159 1.05 -8.21 25.51
N THR A 160 0.12 -9.16 25.48
CA THR A 160 -0.44 -9.70 24.23
C THR A 160 -1.23 -8.65 23.46
N VAL A 161 -2.08 -7.86 24.13
CA VAL A 161 -2.89 -6.81 23.50
C VAL A 161 -2.03 -5.68 22.95
N ALA A 162 -1.01 -5.24 23.71
CA ALA A 162 -0.09 -4.20 23.26
C ALA A 162 0.67 -4.65 21.99
N ASP A 163 1.13 -5.89 21.98
CA ASP A 163 1.85 -6.46 20.85
C ASP A 163 0.95 -6.66 19.61
N ALA A 164 -0.25 -7.22 19.80
CA ALA A 164 -1.22 -7.41 18.73
C ALA A 164 -1.69 -6.08 18.13
N THR A 165 -1.87 -5.04 18.96
CA THR A 165 -2.15 -3.68 18.49
C THR A 165 -1.02 -3.15 17.62
N ALA A 166 0.23 -3.25 18.08
CA ALA A 166 1.39 -2.81 17.30
C ALA A 166 1.58 -3.61 16.00
N GLN A 167 1.24 -4.90 15.98
CA GLN A 167 1.21 -5.68 14.74
C GLN A 167 0.10 -5.19 13.80
N LEU A 168 -1.11 -4.94 14.31
CA LEU A 168 -2.24 -4.47 13.51
C LEU A 168 -1.97 -3.09 12.89
N ASP A 169 -1.36 -2.17 13.65
CA ASP A 169 -1.00 -0.84 13.17
C ASP A 169 0.08 -0.88 12.06
N ARG A 170 0.99 -1.87 12.09
CA ARG A 170 1.96 -2.12 11.01
C ARG A 170 1.31 -2.69 9.74
N LEU A 171 0.17 -3.37 9.87
CA LEU A 171 -0.53 -4.00 8.74
C LEU A 171 -1.57 -3.08 8.10
N VAL A 172 -2.23 -2.25 8.90
CA VAL A 172 -3.35 -1.39 8.49
C VAL A 172 -3.04 0.05 8.89
N TYR A 173 -2.27 0.73 8.04
CA TYR A 173 -1.82 2.13 8.17
C TYR A 173 -2.36 3.00 7.03
N ASP A 174 -2.22 4.32 7.11
CA ASP A 174 -2.67 5.22 6.04
C ASP A 174 -1.84 5.01 4.76
N GLY A 175 -2.49 4.64 3.65
CA GLY A 175 -1.81 4.27 2.40
C GLY A 175 -1.42 2.79 2.28
N PHE A 176 -1.88 1.91 3.19
CA PHE A 176 -1.52 0.49 3.14
C PHE A 176 -1.98 -0.22 1.87
N ILE A 177 -3.00 0.29 1.18
CA ILE A 177 -3.65 -0.42 0.08
C ILE A 177 -2.71 -0.43 -1.13
N ALA A 178 -2.30 0.75 -1.59
CA ALA A 178 -1.28 0.87 -2.63
C ALA A 178 0.11 0.43 -2.13
N GLY A 179 0.46 0.71 -0.87
CA GLY A 179 1.76 0.35 -0.30
C GLY A 179 2.03 -1.16 -0.25
N VAL A 180 0.99 -1.97 0.00
CA VAL A 180 1.09 -3.44 0.00
C VAL A 180 0.99 -4.00 -1.44
N GLY A 181 0.10 -3.41 -2.24
CA GLY A 181 -0.21 -3.81 -3.61
C GLY A 181 -1.22 -4.96 -3.69
N LEU A 182 -2.01 -5.00 -4.77
CA LEU A 182 -3.16 -5.91 -4.90
C LEU A 182 -2.79 -7.38 -4.72
N ALA A 183 -1.63 -7.81 -5.26
CA ALA A 183 -1.17 -9.19 -5.18
C ALA A 183 -0.97 -9.69 -3.73
N ARG A 184 -0.73 -8.77 -2.78
CA ARG A 184 -0.46 -9.10 -1.37
C ARG A 184 -1.54 -8.62 -0.41
N LEU A 185 -2.59 -7.94 -0.87
CA LEU A 185 -3.68 -7.49 0.00
C LEU A 185 -4.37 -8.66 0.72
N ALA A 186 -4.51 -9.81 0.06
CA ALA A 186 -5.06 -11.01 0.69
C ALA A 186 -4.22 -11.51 1.88
N ASP A 187 -2.90 -11.30 1.86
CA ASP A 187 -2.02 -11.66 2.98
C ASP A 187 -2.30 -10.83 4.23
N ILE A 188 -2.74 -9.57 4.07
CA ILE A 188 -3.17 -8.74 5.21
C ILE A 188 -4.34 -9.40 5.93
N GLY A 189 -5.35 -9.87 5.18
CA GLY A 189 -6.46 -10.65 5.73
C GLY A 189 -5.97 -11.88 6.50
N ARG A 190 -5.08 -12.66 5.89
CA ARG A 190 -4.45 -13.84 6.53
C ARG A 190 -3.73 -13.49 7.84
N TYR A 191 -3.05 -12.35 7.93
CA TYR A 191 -2.39 -11.92 9.16
C TYR A 191 -3.38 -11.44 10.23
N LEU A 192 -4.47 -10.77 9.84
CA LEU A 192 -5.55 -10.39 10.76
C LEU A 192 -6.23 -11.63 11.35
N ASP A 193 -6.48 -12.67 10.55
CA ASP A 193 -7.01 -13.94 11.04
C ASP A 193 -6.04 -14.62 12.01
N ALA A 194 -4.73 -14.55 11.75
CA ALA A 194 -3.72 -15.07 12.67
C ALA A 194 -3.71 -14.33 14.03
N ILE A 195 -3.93 -13.01 14.03
CA ILE A 195 -4.11 -12.23 15.27
C ILE A 195 -5.35 -12.75 16.01
N GLU A 196 -6.47 -12.96 15.32
CA GLU A 196 -7.70 -13.48 15.94
C GLU A 196 -7.47 -14.85 16.61
N VAL A 197 -6.82 -15.78 15.92
CA VAL A 197 -6.46 -17.09 16.45
C VAL A 197 -5.55 -16.98 17.68
N ARG A 198 -4.62 -16.02 17.70
CA ARG A 198 -3.77 -15.76 18.87
C ARG A 198 -4.61 -15.28 20.06
N LEU A 199 -5.53 -14.34 19.83
CA LEU A 199 -6.44 -13.83 20.87
C LEU A 199 -7.40 -14.90 21.41
N ASP A 200 -7.73 -15.93 20.62
CA ASP A 200 -8.49 -17.10 21.11
C ASP A 200 -7.60 -17.97 22.01
N ARG A 201 -6.39 -18.29 21.55
CA ARG A 201 -5.50 -19.23 22.23
C ARG A 201 -4.91 -18.70 23.53
N VAL A 202 -4.65 -17.39 23.63
CA VAL A 202 -4.06 -16.79 24.85
C VAL A 202 -4.94 -16.99 26.07
N ARG A 203 -6.27 -17.13 25.90
CA ARG A 203 -7.23 -17.39 27.00
C ARG A 203 -6.99 -18.75 27.68
N ASN A 204 -6.37 -19.69 26.99
CA ASN A 204 -6.10 -21.04 27.51
C ASN A 204 -4.72 -21.15 28.19
N ASP A 205 -3.70 -20.45 27.67
CA ASP A 205 -2.33 -20.50 28.17
C ASP A 205 -1.57 -19.19 27.90
N VAL A 206 -1.75 -18.23 28.82
CA VAL A 206 -1.09 -16.91 28.75
C VAL A 206 0.43 -17.04 28.85
N ALA A 207 0.93 -17.93 29.69
CA ALA A 207 2.37 -18.11 29.91
C ALA A 207 3.08 -18.61 28.64
N ARG A 208 2.41 -19.44 27.83
CA ARG A 208 2.91 -19.85 26.52
C ARG A 208 2.94 -18.68 25.52
N ASP A 209 1.88 -17.87 25.44
CA ASP A 209 1.87 -16.69 24.54
C ASP A 209 3.02 -15.73 24.89
N HIS A 210 3.19 -15.41 26.17
CA HIS A 210 4.24 -14.49 26.62
C HIS A 210 5.65 -15.01 26.33
N ARG A 211 5.90 -16.32 26.48
CA ARG A 211 7.19 -16.92 26.11
C ARG A 211 7.44 -16.85 24.60
N ALA A 212 6.42 -17.10 23.79
CA ALA A 212 6.53 -16.97 22.33
C ALA A 212 6.79 -15.51 21.91
N LEU A 213 6.08 -14.56 22.54
CA LEU A 213 6.27 -13.12 22.34
C LEU A 213 7.72 -12.68 22.62
N VAL A 214 8.29 -13.10 23.76
CA VAL A 214 9.69 -12.79 24.10
C VAL A 214 10.66 -13.34 23.05
N ALA A 215 10.41 -14.56 22.55
CA ALA A 215 11.23 -15.14 21.49
C ALA A 215 11.13 -14.34 20.18
N CYS A 216 9.93 -13.92 19.77
CA CYS A 216 9.72 -13.07 18.59
C CYS A 216 10.43 -11.72 18.72
N ARG A 217 10.27 -11.02 19.85
CA ARG A 217 10.90 -9.71 20.07
C ARG A 217 12.42 -9.76 20.00
N ARG A 218 13.03 -10.85 20.48
CA ARG A 218 14.48 -11.06 20.35
C ARG A 218 14.91 -11.15 18.88
N LEU A 219 14.12 -11.81 18.03
CA LEU A 219 14.40 -11.91 16.60
C LEU A 219 14.19 -10.56 15.90
N GLU A 220 13.11 -9.85 16.22
CA GLU A 220 12.82 -8.51 15.68
C GLU A 220 13.92 -7.50 16.06
N ALA A 221 14.40 -7.52 17.31
CA ALA A 221 15.50 -6.65 17.75
C ALA A 221 16.79 -6.92 16.97
N ARG A 222 17.17 -8.21 16.83
CA ARG A 222 18.35 -8.60 16.04
C ARG A 222 18.21 -8.20 14.58
N TRP A 223 17.01 -8.35 14.02
CA TRP A 223 16.74 -7.89 12.66
C TRP A 223 16.93 -6.38 12.53
N GLY A 224 16.41 -5.60 13.48
CA GLY A 224 16.59 -4.14 13.52
C GLY A 224 18.05 -3.71 13.59
N GLU A 225 18.88 -4.40 14.39
CA GLU A 225 20.33 -4.17 14.46
C GLU A 225 21.01 -4.39 13.09
N ILE A 226 20.65 -5.48 12.41
CA ILE A 226 21.21 -5.81 11.08
C ILE A 226 20.80 -4.73 10.06
N VAL A 227 19.53 -4.36 10.00
CA VAL A 227 19.03 -3.34 9.07
C VAL A 227 19.74 -2.00 9.31
N GLY A 228 19.85 -1.56 10.57
CA GLY A 228 20.54 -0.32 10.92
C GLY A 228 22.04 -0.33 10.57
N SER A 229 22.69 -1.50 10.56
CA SER A 229 24.10 -1.63 10.16
C SER A 229 24.34 -1.46 8.66
N ILE A 230 23.29 -1.65 7.83
CA ILE A 230 23.37 -1.57 6.37
C ILE A 230 23.11 -0.13 5.86
N GLY A 231 22.68 0.78 6.73
CA GLY A 231 22.46 2.19 6.37
C GLY A 231 21.22 2.44 5.52
N MET A 232 20.19 1.59 5.64
CA MET A 232 18.83 1.88 5.17
C MET A 232 18.01 2.54 6.26
#